data_AF-A0A524E4R9-F1
#
_entry.id   AF-A0A524E4R9-F1
#
_cell.length_a   1.000
_cell.length_b   1.000
_cell.length_c   1.000
_cell.angle_alpha   90.00
_cell.angle_beta   90.00
_cell.angle_gamma   90.00
#
_symmetry.space_group_name_H-M   'P 1'
#
loop_
_entity.id
_entity.type
_entity.pdbx_description
1 polymer ?
#
loop_
_entity_poly.entity_id
_entity_poly.type
_entity_poly.pdbx_seq_one_letter_code
_entity_poly.pdbx_strand_id
1 'polypeptide(L)'
;MPTYNLGTLTITEHDAEKLTIALGIPENRFEQLVEMARSAWAFEDTISERIEWLAERLSGSELVFALVFLGRYWGGTSAED
;
A
#
# COMPACT_ATOMS: atom_id res chain seq x y z
N MET A 1 -1.04 16.89 -16.22
CA MET A 1 -1.87 16.63 -15.03
C MET A 1 -1.17 17.21 -13.82
N PRO A 2 -1.88 17.71 -12.80
CA PRO A 2 -1.25 18.19 -11.57
C PRO A 2 -0.56 17.05 -10.82
N THR A 3 0.63 17.32 -10.28
CA THR A 3 1.41 16.40 -9.45
C THR A 3 1.11 16.69 -7.98
N TYR A 4 0.66 15.67 -7.24
CA TYR A 4 0.41 15.77 -5.81
C TYR A 4 1.44 14.92 -5.06
N ASN A 5 2.19 15.53 -4.15
CA ASN A 5 3.10 14.81 -3.24
C ASN A 5 2.37 14.58 -1.91
N LEU A 6 2.06 13.31 -1.61
CA LEU A 6 1.34 12.90 -0.40
C LEU A 6 2.27 12.54 0.78
N GLY A 7 3.59 12.71 0.61
CA GLY A 7 4.59 12.40 1.64
C GLY A 7 4.89 10.90 1.79
N THR A 8 6.02 10.60 2.41
CA THR A 8 6.48 9.24 2.74
C THR A 8 6.08 8.89 4.19
N LEU A 9 5.25 7.86 4.37
CA LEU A 9 4.92 7.34 5.70
C LEU A 9 5.91 6.23 6.07
N THR A 10 7.00 6.51 6.78
CA THR A 10 7.90 5.45 7.28
C THR A 10 7.37 4.86 8.60
N ILE A 11 6.82 3.64 8.52
CA ILE A 11 6.46 2.79 9.66
C ILE A 11 7.69 1.95 10.04
N THR A 12 8.32 2.30 11.16
CA THR A 12 9.35 1.50 11.87
C THR A 12 8.73 0.89 13.13
N GLU A 13 9.21 -0.29 13.57
CA GLU A 13 8.77 -0.94 14.82
C GLU A 13 7.24 -1.12 14.93
N HIS A 14 6.57 -1.52 13.84
CA HIS A 14 5.13 -1.76 13.91
C HIS A 14 4.79 -3.11 14.48
N ASP A 15 3.71 -3.09 15.24
CA ASP A 15 3.02 -4.26 15.75
C ASP A 15 1.92 -4.62 14.75
N ALA A 16 2.21 -5.60 13.89
CA ALA A 16 1.29 -6.05 12.85
C ALA A 16 -0.04 -6.51 13.46
N GLU A 17 0.00 -7.22 14.58
CA GLU A 17 -1.17 -7.71 15.32
C GLU A 17 -2.05 -6.55 15.80
N LYS A 18 -1.47 -5.50 16.40
CA LYS A 18 -2.25 -4.31 16.79
C LYS A 18 -2.87 -3.60 15.60
N LEU A 19 -2.17 -3.51 14.47
CA LEU A 19 -2.69 -2.88 13.26
C LEU A 19 -3.83 -3.70 12.66
N THR A 20 -3.68 -5.02 12.58
CA THR A 20 -4.72 -5.92 12.05
C THR A 20 -5.96 -5.90 12.94
N ILE A 21 -5.80 -5.92 14.26
CA ILE A 21 -6.91 -5.78 15.22
C ILE A 21 -7.61 -4.43 15.04
N ALA A 22 -6.86 -3.31 15.01
CA ALA A 22 -7.44 -1.98 14.88
C ALA A 22 -8.21 -1.77 13.56
N LEU A 23 -7.76 -2.41 12.49
CA LEU A 23 -8.33 -2.31 11.15
C LEU A 23 -9.37 -3.41 10.85
N GLY A 24 -9.58 -4.35 11.77
CA GLY A 24 -10.44 -5.52 11.56
C GLY A 24 -9.95 -6.43 10.43
N ILE A 25 -8.65 -6.43 10.16
CA ILE A 25 -8.00 -7.26 9.14
C ILE A 25 -7.59 -8.58 9.81
N PRO A 26 -7.83 -9.74 9.20
CA PRO A 26 -7.29 -11.01 9.71
C PRO A 26 -5.75 -10.97 9.73
N GLU A 27 -5.10 -11.43 10.80
CA GLU A 27 -3.63 -11.38 10.93
C GLU A 27 -2.89 -12.03 9.75
N ASN A 28 -3.39 -13.16 9.26
CA ASN A 28 -2.83 -13.88 8.12
C ASN A 28 -2.94 -13.12 6.79
N ARG A 29 -3.69 -12.02 6.74
CA ARG A 29 -3.83 -11.15 5.56
C ARG A 29 -2.78 -10.05 5.52
N PHE A 30 -2.13 -9.72 6.64
CA PHE A 30 -1.17 -8.61 6.71
C PHE A 30 -0.08 -8.72 5.63
N GLU A 31 0.67 -9.82 5.62
CA GLU A 31 1.75 -10.03 4.65
C GLU A 31 1.22 -10.11 3.22
N GLN A 32 0.03 -10.70 3.01
CA GLN A 32 -0.60 -10.77 1.70
C GLN A 32 -0.91 -9.38 1.15
N LEU A 33 -1.39 -8.46 1.98
CA LEU A 33 -1.68 -7.08 1.56
C LEU A 33 -0.41 -6.31 1.19
N VAL A 34 0.68 -6.53 1.92
CA VAL A 34 1.99 -5.95 1.61
C VAL A 34 2.51 -6.47 0.27
N GLU A 35 2.42 -7.79 0.03
CA GLU A 35 2.83 -8.38 -1.25
C GLU A 35 1.92 -7.99 -2.41
N MET A 36 0.61 -7.80 -2.18
CA MET A 36 -0.31 -7.29 -3.19
C MET A 36 0.04 -5.84 -3.60
N ALA A 37 0.35 -4.98 -2.63
CA ALA A 37 0.81 -3.62 -2.91
C ALA A 37 2.14 -3.62 -3.70
N ARG A 38 3.06 -4.54 -3.38
CA ARG A 38 4.30 -4.72 -4.15
C ARG A 38 4.03 -5.21 -5.57
N SER A 39 3.12 -6.18 -5.73
CA SER A 39 2.76 -6.75 -7.02
C SER A 39 2.11 -5.71 -7.92
N ALA A 40 1.19 -4.91 -7.38
CA ALA A 40 0.59 -3.78 -8.10
C ALA A 40 1.69 -2.82 -8.59
N TRP A 41 2.64 -2.44 -7.71
CA TRP A 41 3.75 -1.58 -8.08
C TRP A 41 4.60 -2.12 -9.24
N ALA A 42 4.83 -3.44 -9.29
CA ALA A 42 5.67 -4.09 -10.28
C ALA A 42 4.96 -4.39 -11.62
N PHE A 43 3.62 -4.49 -11.62
CA PHE A 43 2.86 -5.00 -12.76
C PHE A 43 2.28 -3.90 -13.67
N GLU A 44 1.96 -2.73 -13.12
CA GLU A 44 1.23 -1.68 -13.84
C GLU A 44 2.10 -0.42 -14.07
N ASP A 45 1.84 0.28 -15.19
CA ASP A 45 2.69 1.38 -15.67
C ASP A 45 2.37 2.72 -14.99
N THR A 46 1.09 2.99 -14.74
CA THR A 46 0.64 4.22 -14.09
C THR A 46 0.11 3.97 -12.68
N ILE A 47 0.13 5.01 -11.85
CA ILE A 47 -0.40 4.88 -10.49
C ILE A 47 -1.91 4.67 -10.50
N SER A 48 -2.62 5.26 -11.48
CA SER A 48 -4.05 5.01 -11.65
C SER A 48 -4.34 3.53 -11.88
N GLU A 49 -3.59 2.87 -12.77
CA GLU A 49 -3.73 1.43 -13.04
C GLU A 49 -3.36 0.59 -11.80
N ARG A 50 -2.33 0.98 -11.03
CA ARG A 50 -1.97 0.32 -9.76
C ARG A 50 -3.08 0.39 -8.72
N ILE A 51 -3.74 1.54 -8.60
CA ILE A 51 -4.87 1.75 -7.69
C ILE A 51 -6.07 0.93 -8.16
N GLU A 52 -6.38 0.95 -9.45
CA GLU A 52 -7.46 0.16 -10.05
C GLU A 52 -7.24 -1.34 -9.80
N TRP A 53 -6.04 -1.85 -10.06
CA TRP A 53 -5.68 -3.24 -9.81
C TRP A 53 -5.93 -3.68 -8.37
N LEU A 54 -5.58 -2.83 -7.39
CA LEU A 54 -5.86 -3.10 -5.97
C LEU A 54 -7.35 -3.02 -5.66
N ALA A 55 -8.06 -2.04 -6.20
CA ALA A 55 -9.49 -1.82 -5.96
C ALA A 55 -10.37 -2.94 -6.54
N GLU A 56 -9.92 -3.63 -7.59
CA GLU A 56 -10.59 -4.82 -8.12
C GLU A 56 -10.47 -6.05 -7.17
N ARG A 57 -9.47 -6.07 -6.29
CA ARG A 57 -9.10 -7.26 -5.51
C ARG A 57 -9.31 -7.10 -4.01
N LEU A 58 -9.33 -5.86 -3.52
CA LEU A 58 -9.41 -5.50 -2.11
C LEU A 58 -10.54 -4.51 -1.88
N SER A 59 -11.06 -4.48 -0.67
CA SER A 59 -12.09 -3.52 -0.27
C SER A 59 -11.93 -3.10 1.19
N GLY A 60 -12.64 -2.04 1.59
CA GLY A 60 -12.66 -1.58 2.98
C GLY A 60 -11.27 -1.26 3.53
N SER A 61 -11.00 -1.71 4.76
CA SER A 61 -9.74 -1.46 5.44
C SER A 61 -8.54 -2.13 4.77
N GLU A 62 -8.72 -3.28 4.14
CA GLU A 62 -7.65 -3.96 3.39
C GLU A 62 -7.16 -3.12 2.20
N LEU A 63 -8.08 -2.51 1.45
CA LEU A 63 -7.73 -1.62 0.34
C LEU A 63 -6.99 -0.38 0.83
N VAL A 64 -7.52 0.28 1.87
CA VAL A 64 -6.85 1.45 2.47
C VAL A 64 -5.45 1.09 2.94
N PHE A 65 -5.29 -0.06 3.59
CA PHE A 65 -4.00 -0.51 4.08
C PHE A 65 -3.02 -0.82 2.94
N ALA A 66 -3.46 -1.53 1.89
CA ALA A 66 -2.64 -1.79 0.72
C ALA A 66 -2.23 -0.49 -0.01
N LEU A 67 -3.10 0.52 -0.08
CA LEU A 67 -2.78 1.83 -0.66
C LEU A 67 -1.71 2.58 0.14
N VAL A 68 -1.69 2.45 1.47
CA VAL A 68 -0.62 2.99 2.32
C VAL A 68 0.73 2.38 1.94
N PHE A 69 0.79 1.07 1.71
CA PHE A 69 2.02 0.41 1.23
C PHE A 69 2.35 0.74 -0.22
N LEU A 70 1.35 0.89 -1.11
CA LEU A 70 1.58 1.35 -2.48
C LEU A 70 2.27 2.72 -2.50
N GLY A 71 1.83 3.64 -1.64
CA GLY A 71 2.44 4.96 -1.47
C GLY A 71 3.91 4.92 -1.02
N ARG A 72 4.35 3.86 -0.32
CA ARG A 72 5.77 3.67 0.02
C ARG A 72 6.64 3.45 -1.21
N TYR A 73 6.19 2.58 -2.10
CA TYR A 73 6.95 2.27 -3.32
C TYR A 73 7.01 3.49 -4.24
N TRP A 74 5.96 4.32 -4.25
CA TRP A 74 6.02 5.65 -4.85
C TRP A 74 7.14 6.48 -4.22
N GLY A 75 7.08 6.73 -2.91
CA GLY A 75 7.99 7.64 -2.23
C GLY A 75 9.45 7.18 -2.17
N GLY A 76 9.70 5.87 -2.24
CA GLY A 76 11.05 5.30 -2.26
C GLY A 76 11.80 5.49 -3.58
N THR A 77 11.08 5.64 -4.69
CA THR A 77 11.70 5.86 -6.01
C THR A 77 12.28 7.27 -6.16
N SER A 78 11.94 8.19 -5.25
CA SER A 78 12.41 9.59 -5.25
C SER A 78 13.47 9.89 -4.19
N ALA A 79 13.97 8.88 -3.48
CA ALA A 79 14.98 9.03 -2.41
C ALA A 79 16.39 8.56 -2.82
N GLU A 80 16.56 8.07 -4.05
CA GLU A 80 17.86 7.84 -4.70
C GLU A 80 18.05 8.88 -5.82
N ASP A 81 18.28 10.14 -5.43
CA ASP A 81 18.96 11.18 -6.21
C ASP A 81 19.50 12.27 -5.26
#